data_AF-A0ABD0JWA5-F1
#
_entry.id   AF-A0ABD0JWA5-F1
#
_cell.length_a   1.000
_cell.length_b   1.000
_cell.length_c   1.000
_cell.angle_alpha   90.00
_cell.angle_beta   90.00
_cell.angle_gamma   90.00
#
_symmetry.space_group_name_H-M   'P 1'
#
loop_
_entity.id
_entity.type
_entity.pdbx_description
1 polymer ?
#
loop_
_entity_poly.entity_id
_entity_poly.type
_entity_poly.pdbx_seq_one_letter_code
_entity_poly.pdbx_strand_id
1 'polypeptide(L)'
;MNPIAALRRLLFRYGLYQLHGLFLVGICVLTVPSVFLLVVLNRSEELSLFRPKGPMWVSQHGQGSGRVTPVERFRQRRQHFVDTCRMIGHAGEEDDGLSPLMRFENLTVCLPSKAGSTLFKMILHYLAENKASLPNEQPFFQVQFGNVHEELPKSLRAPRRGKLDGGGMKTAVFVRDPYTRLLFAYIDKLFRPRLDYWRTYGKPILTHVRGHEETDLSRMCASDVTFAEFIRYLVMSELEKKTKVSPHFYPISRQCGLCNEPENLSVVYDFIGKTETYATDAPAILKAVGLYDRLPHDFDLGVAYRQRNMELLVNYTFRRHLSEPLSTMCTSKAETLVRVWRILQIRGIFSTSESFPFSNTSAEDVTYGQFLQTSRAAFKRSLEDRSLSGNVNTAMKEAYSTVPLADRKALQRIFHRDFLLFQYPSSVPGVFPENDRFQLDRFHFFDVFHERFKEKTAEL
;
A
#
# COMPACT_ATOMS: atom_id res chain seq x y z
N MET A 1 35.11 33.42 35.81
CA MET A 1 35.28 33.21 34.36
C MET A 1 34.13 33.90 33.64
N ASN A 2 34.42 34.87 32.78
CA ASN A 2 33.42 35.78 32.20
C ASN A 2 32.56 35.02 31.15
N PRO A 3 31.24 34.85 31.35
CA PRO A 3 30.37 34.06 30.44
C PRO A 3 30.27 34.65 29.03
N ILE A 4 30.65 35.92 28.86
CA ILE A 4 30.66 36.64 27.58
C ILE A 4 31.81 36.16 26.67
N ALA A 5 32.91 35.66 27.24
CA ALA A 5 34.07 35.18 26.47
C ALA A 5 33.85 33.77 25.87
N ALA A 6 33.02 32.94 26.51
CA ALA A 6 32.64 31.62 26.00
C ALA A 6 31.65 31.73 24.83
N LEU A 7 30.74 32.71 24.90
CA LEU A 7 29.73 32.95 23.86
C LEU A 7 30.36 33.48 22.56
N ARG A 8 31.39 34.34 22.65
CA ARG A 8 32.13 34.86 21.48
C ARG A 8 32.90 33.79 20.71
N ARG A 9 33.41 32.74 21.38
CA ARG A 9 34.09 31.61 20.71
C ARG A 9 33.13 30.66 20.01
N LEU A 10 31.89 30.54 20.50
CA LEU A 10 30.86 29.71 19.88
C LEU A 10 30.28 30.37 18.62
N LEU A 11 30.07 31.69 18.66
CA LEU A 11 29.47 32.46 17.55
C LEU A 11 30.40 32.57 16.33
N PHE A 12 31.73 32.56 16.52
CA PHE A 12 32.70 32.55 15.42
C PHE A 12 32.75 31.20 14.68
N ARG A 13 32.30 30.11 15.32
CA ARG A 13 32.36 28.74 14.78
C ARG A 13 31.16 28.38 13.89
N TYR A 14 30.09 29.17 13.93
CA TYR A 14 28.81 28.89 13.25
C TYR A 14 28.30 30.03 12.34
N GLY A 15 29.11 31.06 12.08
CA GLY A 15 28.90 31.96 10.94
C GLY A 15 27.59 32.75 10.90
N LEU A 16 27.10 33.27 12.03
CA LEU A 16 25.90 34.13 12.06
C LEU A 16 26.23 35.50 12.68
N TYR A 17 26.10 36.55 11.87
CA TYR A 17 26.24 37.96 12.25
C TYR A 17 24.93 38.51 12.86
N GLN A 18 25.07 39.32 13.91
CA GLN A 18 23.99 40.10 14.51
C GLN A 18 23.50 41.22 13.58
N LEU A 19 22.20 41.50 13.60
CA LEU A 19 21.64 42.82 13.34
C LEU A 19 20.76 43.25 14.53
N HIS A 20 20.94 44.52 14.89
CA HIS A 20 20.57 45.23 16.11
C HIS A 20 19.05 45.53 16.28
N GLY A 21 18.60 45.79 17.53
CA GLY A 21 17.51 46.78 17.75
C GLY A 21 16.56 46.63 18.95
N LEU A 22 16.98 47.12 20.13
CA LEU A 22 16.27 47.79 21.26
C LEU A 22 14.83 47.44 21.75
N PHE A 23 14.78 47.07 23.05
CA PHE A 23 13.96 47.57 24.20
C PHE A 23 12.43 47.70 24.14
N LEU A 24 11.73 46.96 25.02
CA LEU A 24 11.13 47.49 26.27
C LEU A 24 10.56 46.37 27.17
N VAL A 25 10.73 46.57 28.47
CA VAL A 25 10.44 45.64 29.57
C VAL A 25 8.97 45.74 29.99
N GLY A 26 8.32 44.58 30.15
CA GLY A 26 7.05 44.43 30.86
C GLY A 26 7.00 43.04 31.48
N ILE A 27 7.44 42.94 32.73
CA ILE A 27 7.41 41.70 33.53
C ILE A 27 5.96 41.42 33.92
N CYS A 28 5.39 40.35 33.40
CA CYS A 28 4.32 39.62 34.08
C CYS A 28 4.79 38.17 34.23
N VAL A 29 4.95 37.77 35.49
CA VAL A 29 5.41 36.45 35.92
C VAL A 29 4.32 35.42 35.60
N LEU A 30 4.58 34.57 34.61
CA LEU A 30 4.24 33.14 34.64
C LEU A 30 5.33 32.39 33.87
N THR A 31 5.94 31.43 34.54
CA THR A 31 7.06 30.61 34.09
C THR A 31 6.72 29.79 32.83
N VAL A 32 7.36 30.17 31.72
CA VAL A 32 7.62 29.44 30.45
C VAL A 32 8.80 28.45 30.71
N PRO A 33 9.19 27.44 29.86
CA PRO A 33 8.73 27.03 28.52
C PRO A 33 8.32 25.56 28.40
N SER A 34 7.33 25.19 27.57
CA SER A 34 7.46 25.11 26.11
C SER A 34 8.71 24.33 25.68
N VAL A 35 8.72 23.03 25.98
CA VAL A 35 9.46 22.05 25.19
C VAL A 35 8.97 22.21 23.75
N PHE A 36 9.81 22.78 22.89
CA PHE A 36 9.73 22.54 21.46
C PHE A 36 9.93 21.04 21.27
N LEU A 37 8.83 20.30 21.36
CA LEU A 37 8.77 18.97 20.80
C LEU A 37 8.88 19.22 19.29
N LEU A 38 10.08 19.04 18.76
CA LEU A 38 10.25 18.59 17.39
C LEU A 38 9.47 17.27 17.30
N VAL A 39 8.15 17.39 17.09
CA VAL A 39 7.36 16.32 16.52
C VAL A 39 7.94 16.19 15.13
N VAL A 40 8.90 15.27 14.99
CA VAL A 40 9.24 14.67 13.72
C VAL A 40 7.92 14.06 13.23
N LEU A 41 7.17 14.84 12.45
CA LEU A 41 6.02 14.40 11.68
C LEU A 41 6.57 13.54 10.54
N ASN A 42 7.02 12.34 10.89
CA ASN A 42 7.37 11.30 9.94
C ASN A 42 6.50 10.11 10.30
N ARG A 43 5.39 9.91 9.59
CA ARG A 43 4.57 8.71 9.76
C ARG A 43 3.93 8.32 8.44
N SER A 44 4.48 7.29 7.82
CA SER A 44 3.92 6.66 6.62
C SER A 44 3.32 5.29 6.99
N GLU A 45 1.99 5.22 7.15
CA GLU A 45 1.29 3.98 7.58
C GLU A 45 0.56 3.24 6.43
N GLU A 46 1.25 2.34 5.72
CA GLU A 46 0.71 1.58 4.57
C GLU A 46 -0.01 0.27 4.91
N LEU A 47 -1.34 0.29 5.06
CA LEU A 47 -2.11 -0.95 5.16
C LEU A 47 -2.34 -1.57 3.77
N SER A 48 -1.43 -2.44 3.32
CA SER A 48 -1.70 -3.35 2.19
C SER A 48 -2.42 -4.59 2.69
N LEU A 49 -3.72 -4.68 2.35
CA LEU A 49 -4.58 -5.77 2.78
C LEU A 49 -4.49 -6.95 1.81
N PHE A 50 -4.15 -8.12 2.35
CA PHE A 50 -4.15 -9.39 1.64
C PHE A 50 -5.46 -10.14 1.72
N ARG A 51 -5.68 -10.95 0.69
CA ARG A 51 -6.88 -11.74 0.50
C ARG A 51 -6.57 -13.24 0.68
N PRO A 52 -7.25 -13.91 1.60
CA PRO A 52 -7.37 -15.37 1.63
C PRO A 52 -8.66 -15.74 0.89
N LYS A 53 -8.54 -16.72 -0.01
CA LYS A 53 -9.49 -17.12 -1.06
C LYS A 53 -9.44 -16.20 -2.28
N GLY A 54 -8.42 -16.46 -3.11
CA GLY A 54 -8.37 -15.94 -4.48
C GLY A 54 -9.61 -16.35 -5.28
N PRO A 55 -10.05 -15.53 -6.24
CA PRO A 55 -10.90 -16.02 -7.30
C PRO A 55 -10.07 -16.97 -8.15
N MET A 56 -10.69 -18.09 -8.46
CA MET A 56 -10.23 -19.02 -9.47
C MET A 56 -10.33 -18.29 -10.82
N TRP A 57 -9.29 -17.60 -11.26
CA TRP A 57 -9.08 -17.41 -12.69
C TRP A 57 -8.71 -18.78 -13.23
N VAL A 58 -9.74 -19.57 -13.57
CA VAL A 58 -9.55 -20.71 -14.47
C VAL A 58 -9.06 -20.09 -15.76
N SER A 59 -7.75 -20.20 -16.02
CA SER A 59 -7.29 -20.30 -17.39
C SER A 59 -8.08 -21.44 -18.02
N GLN A 60 -9.04 -21.12 -18.89
CA GLN A 60 -9.68 -22.11 -19.74
C GLN A 60 -8.66 -22.61 -20.76
N HIS A 61 -7.67 -23.37 -20.30
CA HIS A 61 -6.85 -24.28 -21.09
C HIS A 61 -6.32 -25.35 -20.12
N GLY A 62 -6.82 -26.58 -20.29
CA GLY A 62 -6.33 -27.77 -19.60
C GLY A 62 -7.35 -28.40 -18.64
N GLN A 63 -8.18 -29.31 -19.17
CA GLN A 63 -8.78 -30.38 -18.37
C GLN A 63 -7.66 -31.19 -17.70
N GLY A 64 -7.73 -31.38 -16.37
CA GLY A 64 -6.77 -32.18 -15.61
C GLY A 64 -6.94 -32.01 -14.10
N SER A 65 -7.69 -32.90 -13.46
CA SER A 65 -8.06 -32.88 -12.04
C SER A 65 -6.91 -33.31 -11.10
N GLY A 66 -6.01 -32.39 -10.77
CA GLY A 66 -5.05 -32.54 -9.68
C GLY A 66 -4.82 -31.19 -8.98
N ARG A 67 -5.06 -31.12 -7.66
CA ARG A 67 -4.84 -29.88 -6.89
C ARG A 67 -3.33 -29.60 -6.80
N VAL A 68 -2.82 -28.69 -7.63
CA VAL A 68 -1.39 -28.34 -7.69
C VAL A 68 -0.89 -27.87 -6.31
N THR A 69 0.09 -28.59 -5.75
CA THR A 69 0.70 -28.28 -4.45
C THR A 69 1.46 -26.94 -4.50
N PRO A 70 1.68 -26.24 -3.37
CA PRO A 70 2.50 -25.03 -3.35
C PRO A 70 3.91 -25.24 -3.94
N VAL A 71 4.53 -26.40 -3.65
CA VAL A 71 5.87 -26.76 -4.17
C VAL A 71 5.87 -26.85 -5.70
N GLU A 72 4.91 -27.56 -6.28
CA GLU A 72 4.80 -27.69 -7.73
C GLU A 72 4.53 -26.33 -8.39
N ARG A 73 3.68 -25.52 -7.78
CA ARG A 73 3.38 -24.16 -8.23
C ARG A 73 4.63 -23.26 -8.24
N PHE A 74 5.48 -23.34 -7.22
CA PHE A 74 6.72 -22.57 -7.18
C PHE A 74 7.70 -23.03 -8.24
N ARG A 75 7.83 -24.35 -8.47
CA ARG A 75 8.65 -24.91 -9.54
C ARG A 75 8.22 -24.37 -10.91
N GLN A 76 6.93 -24.42 -11.21
CA GLN A 76 6.37 -23.93 -12.48
C GLN A 76 6.62 -22.43 -12.67
N ARG A 77 6.32 -21.62 -11.64
CA ARG A 77 6.52 -20.16 -11.70
C ARG A 77 7.99 -19.79 -11.87
N ARG A 78 8.89 -20.45 -11.15
CA ARG A 78 10.34 -20.24 -11.23
C ARG A 78 10.86 -20.59 -12.63
N GLN A 79 10.47 -21.75 -13.16
CA GLN A 79 10.90 -22.18 -14.49
C GLN A 79 10.47 -21.17 -15.55
N HIS A 80 9.19 -20.79 -15.55
CA HIS A 80 8.67 -19.77 -16.45
C HIS A 80 9.41 -18.43 -16.33
N PHE A 81 9.66 -17.97 -15.10
CA PHE A 81 10.37 -16.72 -14.85
C PHE A 81 11.79 -16.76 -15.43
N VAL A 82 12.53 -17.84 -15.21
CA VAL A 82 13.88 -18.03 -15.75
C VAL A 82 13.87 -18.06 -17.27
N ASP A 83 12.96 -18.81 -17.88
CA ASP A 83 12.87 -18.90 -19.34
C ASP A 83 12.47 -17.56 -19.95
N THR A 84 11.52 -16.86 -19.33
CA THR A 84 11.12 -15.52 -19.77
C THR A 84 12.25 -14.52 -19.63
N CYS A 85 12.98 -14.51 -18.51
CA CYS A 85 14.16 -13.67 -18.32
C CYS A 85 15.21 -13.88 -19.43
N ARG A 86 15.43 -15.13 -19.85
CA ARG A 86 16.35 -15.45 -20.95
C ARG A 86 15.85 -14.92 -22.30
N MET A 87 14.54 -14.96 -22.54
CA MET A 87 13.94 -14.47 -23.78
C MET A 87 13.96 -12.93 -23.87
N ILE A 88 13.56 -12.22 -22.82
CA ILE A 88 13.39 -10.76 -22.85
C ILE A 88 14.69 -9.98 -22.64
N GLY A 89 15.76 -10.66 -22.19
CA GLY A 89 17.06 -10.06 -21.93
C GLY A 89 17.05 -8.95 -20.87
N HIS A 90 18.16 -8.20 -20.84
CA HIS A 90 18.36 -7.06 -19.94
C HIS A 90 17.58 -5.87 -20.43
N ALA A 91 16.72 -5.37 -19.57
CA ALA A 91 16.32 -3.98 -19.67
C ALA A 91 17.38 -3.20 -18.87
N GLY A 92 18.13 -2.32 -19.53
CA GLY A 92 19.01 -1.35 -18.87
C GLY A 92 18.21 -0.31 -18.08
N GLU A 93 17.27 -0.76 -17.25
CA GLU A 93 16.45 0.10 -16.41
C GLU A 93 17.30 0.63 -15.26
N GLU A 94 17.29 1.95 -15.10
CA GLU A 94 17.92 2.62 -13.96
C GLU A 94 17.33 2.07 -12.65
N ASP A 95 18.21 1.42 -11.86
CA ASP A 95 17.95 1.08 -10.46
C ASP A 95 17.73 2.37 -9.69
N ASP A 96 16.51 2.58 -9.18
CA ASP A 96 16.17 3.77 -8.39
C ASP A 96 16.88 3.80 -7.02
N GLY A 97 17.61 2.74 -6.68
CA GLY A 97 18.38 2.61 -5.46
C GLY A 97 17.55 2.14 -4.26
N LEU A 98 16.29 1.79 -4.43
CA LEU A 98 15.40 1.34 -3.37
C LEU A 98 14.95 -0.10 -3.57
N SER A 99 15.90 -1.02 -3.80
CA SER A 99 15.56 -2.44 -3.81
C SER A 99 14.96 -2.87 -2.46
N PRO A 100 13.70 -3.35 -2.41
CA PRO A 100 13.00 -3.72 -1.18
C PRO A 100 13.39 -5.15 -0.75
N LEU A 101 14.67 -5.48 -0.88
CA LEU A 101 15.24 -6.77 -0.47
C LEU A 101 15.51 -6.75 1.04
N MET A 102 14.93 -7.72 1.72
CA MET A 102 15.15 -7.97 3.14
C MET A 102 15.77 -9.35 3.32
N ARG A 103 16.68 -9.47 4.28
CA ARG A 103 17.32 -10.73 4.66
C ARG A 103 17.01 -11.03 6.13
N PHE A 104 16.50 -12.22 6.38
CA PHE A 104 16.26 -12.75 7.71
C PHE A 104 16.72 -14.21 7.75
N GLU A 105 17.75 -14.49 8.55
CA GLU A 105 18.36 -15.83 8.67
C GLU A 105 18.70 -16.41 7.29
N ASN A 106 18.11 -17.55 6.91
CA ASN A 106 18.31 -18.25 5.64
C ASN A 106 17.32 -17.82 4.53
N LEU A 107 16.59 -16.72 4.69
CA LEU A 107 15.64 -16.20 3.70
C LEU A 107 16.02 -14.78 3.27
N THR A 108 16.21 -14.56 1.97
CA THR A 108 16.20 -13.22 1.36
C THR A 108 14.89 -13.05 0.59
N VAL A 109 14.13 -12.01 0.87
CA VAL A 109 12.83 -11.75 0.22
C VAL A 109 12.78 -10.36 -0.38
N CYS A 110 12.40 -10.27 -1.65
CA CYS A 110 12.03 -9.00 -2.27
C CYS A 110 10.55 -8.72 -2.01
N LEU A 111 10.25 -7.56 -1.44
CA LEU A 111 8.89 -7.15 -1.06
C LEU A 111 8.46 -5.88 -1.81
N PRO A 112 8.08 -6.00 -3.10
CA PRO A 112 7.58 -4.87 -3.87
C PRO A 112 6.38 -4.20 -3.21
N SER A 113 6.29 -2.90 -3.42
CA SER A 113 5.16 -2.09 -3.00
C SER A 113 3.85 -2.63 -3.57
N LYS A 114 2.83 -2.73 -2.70
CA LYS A 114 1.46 -3.18 -3.03
C LYS A 114 1.34 -4.60 -3.58
N ALA A 115 2.43 -5.36 -3.57
CA ALA A 115 2.48 -6.79 -3.81
C ALA A 115 2.56 -7.60 -2.50
N GLY A 116 2.17 -6.95 -1.40
CA GLY A 116 2.05 -7.63 -0.14
C GLY A 116 3.18 -7.46 0.88
N SER A 117 3.97 -6.42 0.65
CA SER A 117 5.09 -6.08 1.50
C SER A 117 4.74 -5.94 2.98
N THR A 118 3.60 -5.34 3.34
CA THR A 118 3.25 -5.04 4.74
C THR A 118 3.11 -6.30 5.60
N LEU A 119 2.33 -7.28 5.16
CA LEU A 119 2.09 -8.50 5.93
C LEU A 119 3.37 -9.32 6.08
N PHE A 120 4.18 -9.46 5.02
CA PHE A 120 5.44 -10.20 5.14
C PHE A 120 6.42 -9.47 6.06
N LYS A 121 6.46 -8.14 6.05
CA LYS A 121 7.24 -7.37 7.03
C LYS A 121 6.74 -7.58 8.46
N MET A 122 5.42 -7.65 8.70
CA MET A 122 4.87 -8.00 10.02
C MET A 122 5.32 -9.39 10.47
N ILE A 123 5.35 -10.37 9.56
CA ILE A 123 5.90 -11.71 9.80
C ILE A 123 7.38 -11.63 10.21
N LEU A 124 8.21 -10.95 9.42
CA LEU A 124 9.63 -10.82 9.71
C LEU A 124 9.89 -10.06 11.02
N HIS A 125 9.12 -9.02 11.31
CA HIS A 125 9.21 -8.29 12.58
C HIS A 125 8.87 -9.18 13.76
N TYR A 126 7.75 -9.91 13.69
CA TYR A 126 7.37 -10.87 14.73
C TYR A 126 8.47 -11.91 14.98
N LEU A 127 9.03 -12.48 13.91
CA LEU A 127 10.11 -13.46 14.01
C LEU A 127 11.42 -12.87 14.58
N ALA A 128 11.68 -11.58 14.33
CA ALA A 128 12.85 -10.87 14.82
C ALA A 128 12.76 -10.52 16.31
N GLU A 129 11.57 -10.16 16.80
CA GLU A 129 11.33 -9.88 18.22
C GLU A 129 11.30 -11.16 19.06
N ASN A 130 10.81 -12.27 18.49
CA ASN A 130 10.69 -13.56 19.17
C ASN A 130 11.87 -14.49 18.86
N LYS A 131 13.10 -13.97 18.95
CA LYS A 131 14.32 -14.80 18.82
C LYS A 131 14.51 -15.66 20.06
N ALA A 132 14.02 -16.89 19.98
CA ALA A 132 14.46 -18.08 20.73
C ALA A 132 14.95 -17.83 22.16
N SER A 133 14.02 -17.77 23.14
CA SER A 133 14.17 -18.27 24.53
C SER A 133 13.20 -17.63 25.55
N LEU A 134 11.94 -17.41 25.15
CA LEU A 134 10.72 -17.33 25.98
C LEU A 134 9.64 -16.80 25.03
N PRO A 135 8.59 -17.58 24.69
CA PRO A 135 7.46 -17.02 23.95
C PRO A 135 6.80 -16.00 24.88
N ASN A 136 7.17 -14.73 24.73
CA ASN A 136 6.20 -13.72 25.10
C ASN A 136 5.02 -14.00 24.17
N GLU A 137 3.88 -14.38 24.74
CA GLU A 137 2.60 -14.60 24.06
C GLU A 137 2.06 -13.30 23.43
N GLN A 138 2.94 -12.46 22.87
CA GLN A 138 2.56 -11.27 22.13
C GLN A 138 1.73 -11.72 20.93
N PRO A 139 0.47 -11.31 20.85
CA PRO A 139 -0.35 -11.63 19.69
C PRO A 139 0.31 -11.06 18.44
N PHE A 140 0.37 -11.84 17.37
CA PHE A 140 0.97 -11.45 16.07
C PHE A 140 0.53 -10.06 15.60
N PHE A 141 -0.72 -9.69 15.92
CA PHE A 141 -1.35 -8.46 15.50
C PHE A 141 -1.10 -7.23 16.39
N GLN A 142 -0.35 -7.35 17.48
CA GLN A 142 0.04 -6.22 18.34
C GLN A 142 1.33 -5.50 17.88
N VAL A 143 1.99 -6.01 16.84
CA VAL A 143 3.17 -5.37 16.23
C VAL A 143 2.87 -3.91 15.83
N GLN A 144 3.71 -2.97 16.31
CA GLN A 144 3.58 -1.56 15.98
C GLN A 144 3.97 -1.28 14.53
N PHE A 145 3.06 -0.68 13.77
CA PHE A 145 3.20 -0.47 12.33
C PHE A 145 4.41 0.38 11.92
N GLY A 146 4.77 1.39 12.74
CA GLY A 146 5.95 2.23 12.49
C GLY A 146 7.24 1.42 12.44
N ASN A 147 7.40 0.45 13.36
CA ASN A 147 8.57 -0.42 13.41
C ASN A 147 8.70 -1.30 12.15
N VAL A 148 7.57 -1.66 11.53
CA VAL A 148 7.51 -2.54 10.34
C VAL A 148 7.98 -1.83 9.06
N HIS A 149 7.69 -0.54 8.91
CA HIS A 149 7.95 0.21 7.67
C HIS A 149 9.14 1.15 7.73
N GLU A 150 9.60 1.54 8.93
CA GLU A 150 10.72 2.47 9.11
C GLU A 150 11.96 1.75 9.65
N GLU A 151 11.81 0.97 10.73
CA GLU A 151 12.95 0.36 11.42
C GLU A 151 13.35 -1.01 10.82
N LEU A 152 12.38 -1.87 10.53
CA LEU A 152 12.63 -3.19 9.96
C LEU A 152 13.40 -3.16 8.62
N PRO A 153 13.07 -2.28 7.65
CA PRO A 153 13.83 -2.21 6.41
C PRO A 153 15.28 -1.76 6.61
N LYS A 154 15.57 -1.00 7.68
CA LYS A 154 16.95 -0.61 8.03
C LYS A 154 17.70 -1.79 8.65
N SER A 155 17.05 -2.54 9.56
CA SER A 155 17.68 -3.63 10.31
C SER A 155 17.85 -4.92 9.51
N LEU A 156 16.94 -5.21 8.58
CA LEU A 156 16.96 -6.42 7.75
C LEU A 156 17.39 -6.16 6.30
N ARG A 157 17.97 -4.99 5.99
CA ARG A 157 18.35 -4.65 4.61
C ARG A 157 19.33 -5.69 4.04
N ALA A 158 18.98 -6.30 2.91
CA ALA A 158 19.91 -7.20 2.22
C ALA A 158 20.90 -6.41 1.34
N PRO A 159 22.15 -6.86 1.19
CA PRO A 159 23.07 -6.33 0.17
C PRO A 159 22.50 -6.50 -1.24
N ARG A 160 22.65 -5.49 -2.11
CA ARG A 160 22.17 -5.53 -3.50
C ARG A 160 23.00 -6.43 -4.42
N ARG A 161 24.27 -6.66 -4.08
CA ARG A 161 25.24 -7.42 -4.88
C ARG A 161 26.15 -8.24 -3.98
N GLY A 162 26.47 -9.43 -4.46
CA GLY A 162 27.16 -10.47 -3.73
C GLY A 162 26.44 -11.78 -4.02
N LYS A 163 27.20 -12.79 -4.44
CA LYS A 163 26.72 -14.16 -4.65
C LYS A 163 25.74 -14.49 -3.51
N LEU A 164 24.48 -14.79 -3.84
CA LEU A 164 23.53 -15.38 -2.89
C LEU A 164 24.07 -16.73 -2.34
N ASP A 165 25.21 -17.20 -2.86
CA ASP A 165 26.05 -18.30 -2.40
C ASP A 165 26.61 -18.08 -0.98
N GLY A 166 25.78 -18.39 0.00
CA GLY A 166 26.10 -19.52 0.86
C GLY A 166 25.06 -20.58 0.55
N GLY A 167 25.45 -21.82 0.24
CA GLY A 167 24.60 -22.90 -0.31
C GLY A 167 23.36 -23.34 0.50
N GLY A 168 22.83 -22.51 1.40
CA GLY A 168 21.59 -22.72 2.13
C GLY A 168 20.61 -21.53 2.15
N MET A 169 20.94 -20.37 1.55
CA MET A 169 20.00 -19.22 1.54
C MET A 169 18.94 -19.38 0.45
N LYS A 170 17.67 -19.26 0.84
CA LYS A 170 16.53 -19.23 -0.09
C LYS A 170 16.13 -17.81 -0.43
N THR A 171 15.64 -17.63 -1.65
CA THR A 171 15.18 -16.35 -2.16
C THR A 171 13.70 -16.37 -2.54
N ALA A 172 12.99 -15.31 -2.18
CA ALA A 172 11.57 -15.18 -2.48
C ALA A 172 11.22 -13.80 -3.04
N VAL A 173 10.21 -13.72 -3.89
CA VAL A 173 9.57 -12.47 -4.29
C VAL A 173 8.06 -12.64 -4.25
N PHE A 174 7.35 -11.62 -3.76
CA PHE A 174 5.89 -11.56 -3.85
C PHE A 174 5.46 -10.57 -4.91
N VAL A 175 4.57 -11.02 -5.80
CA VAL A 175 4.09 -10.24 -6.94
C VAL A 175 2.57 -10.14 -6.94
N ARG A 176 2.03 -9.30 -7.82
CA ARG A 176 0.60 -9.02 -7.94
C ARG A 176 0.22 -8.74 -9.37
N ASP A 177 -1.03 -9.06 -9.73
CA ASP A 177 -1.63 -8.59 -10.97
C ASP A 177 -1.45 -7.05 -11.11
N PRO A 178 -0.81 -6.56 -12.20
CA PRO A 178 -0.49 -5.14 -12.33
C PRO A 178 -1.70 -4.21 -12.21
N TYR A 179 -2.84 -4.56 -12.81
CA TYR A 179 -4.02 -3.71 -12.79
C TYR A 179 -4.63 -3.61 -11.40
N THR A 180 -4.73 -4.73 -10.71
CA THR A 180 -5.20 -4.80 -9.33
C THR A 180 -4.23 -4.07 -8.40
N ARG A 181 -2.92 -4.18 -8.64
CA ARG A 181 -1.90 -3.45 -7.88
C ARG A 181 -2.09 -1.94 -7.98
N LEU A 182 -2.36 -1.41 -9.17
CA LEU A 182 -2.64 0.02 -9.39
C LEU A 182 -3.91 0.47 -8.65
N LEU A 183 -4.99 -0.32 -8.69
CA LEU A 183 -6.20 -0.03 -7.92
C LEU A 183 -5.90 0.10 -6.42
N PHE A 184 -5.16 -0.84 -5.83
CA PHE A 184 -4.81 -0.78 -4.42
C PHE A 184 -3.78 0.30 -4.08
N ALA A 185 -2.94 0.70 -5.04
CA ALA A 185 -2.08 1.86 -4.88
C ALA A 185 -2.92 3.14 -4.80
N TYR A 186 -3.87 3.34 -5.72
CA TYR A 186 -4.83 4.44 -5.65
C TYR A 186 -5.62 4.45 -4.34
N ILE A 187 -6.18 3.30 -3.95
CA ILE A 187 -6.98 3.20 -2.72
C ILE A 187 -6.17 3.61 -1.49
N ASP A 188 -4.93 3.12 -1.37
CA ASP A 188 -4.11 3.41 -0.20
C ASP A 188 -3.53 4.84 -0.18
N LYS A 189 -3.17 5.38 -1.35
CA LYS A 189 -2.45 6.66 -1.47
C LYS A 189 -3.34 7.88 -1.71
N LEU A 190 -4.50 7.68 -2.33
CA LEU A 190 -5.32 8.78 -2.86
C LEU A 190 -6.77 8.70 -2.37
N PHE A 191 -7.36 7.51 -2.30
CA PHE A 191 -8.74 7.38 -1.82
C PHE A 191 -8.86 7.42 -0.29
N ARG A 192 -7.94 6.75 0.43
CA ARG A 192 -7.91 6.70 1.90
C ARG A 192 -7.67 8.09 2.49
N PRO A 193 -8.47 8.51 3.50
CA PRO A 193 -8.28 9.79 4.19
C PRO A 193 -6.90 9.89 4.86
N ARG A 194 -5.98 10.62 4.21
CA ARG A 194 -4.58 10.80 4.61
C ARG A 194 -3.95 12.04 4.00
N LEU A 195 -3.91 13.13 4.78
CA LEU A 195 -3.37 14.40 4.32
C LEU A 195 -1.91 14.30 3.85
N ASP A 196 -1.07 13.52 4.54
CA ASP A 196 0.33 13.35 4.17
C ASP A 196 0.49 12.70 2.78
N TYR A 197 -0.37 11.73 2.47
CA TYR A 197 -0.36 11.05 1.18
C TYR A 197 -0.99 11.88 0.07
N TRP A 198 -2.07 12.60 0.34
CA TRP A 198 -2.62 13.50 -0.65
C TRP A 198 -1.64 14.61 -1.03
N ARG A 199 -0.87 15.14 -0.06
CA ARG A 199 0.20 16.09 -0.34
C ARG A 199 1.34 15.45 -1.15
N THR A 200 1.78 14.25 -0.76
CA THR A 200 2.94 13.59 -1.37
C THR A 200 2.65 13.06 -2.78
N TYR A 201 1.47 12.47 -2.98
CA TYR A 201 1.11 11.77 -4.21
C TYR A 201 0.03 12.51 -5.00
N GLY A 202 -0.96 13.08 -4.32
CA GLY A 202 -2.11 13.73 -4.98
C GLY A 202 -1.77 15.06 -5.62
N LYS A 203 -1.05 15.95 -4.92
CA LYS A 203 -0.70 17.27 -5.47
C LYS A 203 0.09 17.18 -6.78
N PRO A 204 1.17 16.36 -6.89
CA PRO A 204 1.86 16.20 -8.17
C PRO A 204 0.95 15.71 -9.30
N ILE A 205 -0.01 14.82 -8.99
CA ILE A 205 -0.99 14.34 -9.97
C ILE A 205 -1.86 15.50 -10.46
N LEU A 206 -2.47 16.26 -9.55
CA LEU A 206 -3.35 17.37 -9.93
C LEU A 206 -2.60 18.44 -10.71
N THR A 207 -1.41 18.84 -10.24
CA THR A 207 -0.61 19.87 -10.92
C THR A 207 -0.25 19.46 -12.34
N HIS A 208 0.02 18.18 -12.58
CA HIS A 208 0.38 17.69 -13.90
C HIS A 208 -0.83 17.43 -14.81
N VAL A 209 -1.97 17.01 -14.25
CA VAL A 209 -3.15 16.60 -15.03
C VAL A 209 -4.17 17.73 -15.21
N ARG A 210 -4.42 18.54 -14.17
CA ARG A 210 -5.38 19.66 -14.16
C ARG A 210 -4.73 21.03 -14.38
N GLY A 211 -3.44 21.17 -14.07
CA GLY A 211 -2.73 22.44 -14.23
C GLY A 211 -3.36 23.58 -13.41
N HIS A 212 -3.81 24.65 -14.08
CA HIS A 212 -4.39 25.84 -13.44
C HIS A 212 -5.89 25.73 -13.14
N GLU A 213 -6.57 24.66 -13.57
CA GLU A 213 -8.02 24.49 -13.43
C GLU A 213 -8.45 23.95 -12.04
N GLU A 214 -7.55 23.92 -11.07
CA GLU A 214 -7.82 23.41 -9.72
C GLU A 214 -8.60 24.40 -8.85
N THR A 215 -9.60 23.90 -8.12
CA THR A 215 -10.18 24.65 -6.99
C THR A 215 -9.12 24.87 -5.90
N ASP A 216 -9.29 25.90 -5.07
CA ASP A 216 -8.37 26.16 -3.97
C ASP A 216 -8.30 24.98 -2.97
N LEU A 217 -9.43 24.29 -2.76
CA LEU A 217 -9.47 23.11 -1.91
C LEU A 217 -8.67 21.95 -2.53
N SER A 218 -8.83 21.67 -3.83
CA SER A 218 -8.07 20.64 -4.54
C SER A 218 -6.57 20.93 -4.49
N ARG A 219 -6.17 22.20 -4.71
CA ARG A 219 -4.76 22.64 -4.64
C ARG A 219 -4.17 22.49 -3.23
N MET A 220 -4.98 22.76 -2.21
CA MET A 220 -4.56 22.66 -0.82
C MET A 220 -4.47 21.19 -0.35
N CYS A 221 -5.47 20.39 -0.69
CA CYS A 221 -5.72 19.09 -0.08
C CYS A 221 -5.43 17.90 -0.99
N ALA A 222 -5.73 17.99 -2.28
CA ALA A 222 -5.68 16.89 -3.25
C ALA A 222 -6.42 15.61 -2.81
N SER A 223 -7.51 15.78 -2.04
CA SER A 223 -8.36 14.68 -1.54
C SER A 223 -9.31 14.13 -2.61
N ASP A 224 -9.44 14.84 -3.73
CA ASP A 224 -10.38 14.65 -4.84
C ASP A 224 -9.73 14.10 -6.12
N VAL A 225 -8.52 13.54 -6.02
CA VAL A 225 -7.85 12.85 -7.14
C VAL A 225 -8.66 11.61 -7.52
N THR A 226 -9.07 11.55 -8.79
CA THR A 226 -9.78 10.40 -9.35
C THR A 226 -8.83 9.29 -9.80
N PHE A 227 -9.37 8.09 -9.99
CA PHE A 227 -8.57 6.98 -10.52
C PHE A 227 -8.06 7.26 -11.94
N ALA A 228 -8.88 7.89 -12.79
CA ALA A 228 -8.50 8.27 -14.15
C ALA A 228 -7.29 9.22 -14.17
N GLU A 229 -7.30 10.26 -13.31
CA GLU A 229 -6.19 11.22 -13.22
C GLU A 229 -4.92 10.57 -12.69
N PHE A 230 -5.05 9.66 -11.71
CA PHE A 230 -3.92 8.87 -11.22
C PHE A 230 -3.28 8.04 -12.36
N ILE A 231 -4.08 7.34 -13.16
CA ILE A 231 -3.56 6.58 -14.29
C ILE A 231 -2.95 7.49 -15.35
N ARG A 232 -3.61 8.61 -15.66
CA ARG A 232 -3.10 9.59 -16.63
C ARG A 232 -1.73 10.11 -16.22
N TYR A 233 -1.57 10.49 -14.96
CA TYR A 233 -0.29 10.92 -14.40
C TYR A 233 0.80 9.84 -14.52
N LEU A 234 0.48 8.59 -14.19
CA LEU A 234 1.43 7.48 -14.33
C LEU A 234 1.87 7.31 -15.78
N VAL A 235 0.92 7.31 -16.72
CA VAL A 235 1.21 7.19 -18.16
C VAL A 235 2.09 8.33 -18.64
N MET A 236 1.74 9.58 -18.33
CA MET A 236 2.53 10.74 -18.73
C MET A 236 3.93 10.71 -18.12
N SER A 237 4.05 10.39 -16.83
CA SER A 237 5.34 10.33 -16.13
C SER A 237 6.28 9.25 -16.70
N GLU A 238 5.75 8.08 -17.04
CA GLU A 238 6.55 6.99 -17.65
C GLU A 238 6.93 7.29 -19.11
N LEU A 239 6.08 8.03 -19.86
CA LEU A 239 6.39 8.45 -21.23
C LEU A 239 7.40 9.60 -21.27
N GLU A 240 7.27 10.59 -20.40
CA GLU A 240 8.11 11.77 -20.38
C GLU A 240 9.49 11.50 -19.75
N LYS A 241 9.60 10.50 -18.86
CA LYS A 241 10.80 10.17 -18.07
C LYS A 241 11.40 11.35 -17.29
N LYS A 242 10.66 12.45 -17.13
CA LYS A 242 11.09 13.68 -16.43
C LYS A 242 10.75 13.67 -14.94
N THR A 243 9.74 12.90 -14.56
CA THR A 243 9.23 12.85 -13.18
C THR A 243 9.52 11.50 -12.57
N LYS A 244 10.13 11.48 -11.38
CA LYS A 244 10.31 10.23 -10.62
C LYS A 244 8.97 9.71 -10.15
N VAL A 245 8.50 8.62 -10.76
CA VAL A 245 7.29 7.91 -10.36
C VAL A 245 7.56 7.16 -9.05
N SER A 246 6.59 7.20 -8.13
CA SER A 246 6.69 6.46 -6.87
C SER A 246 6.81 4.93 -7.09
N PRO A 247 7.62 4.21 -6.28
CA PRO A 247 7.62 2.75 -6.21
C PRO A 247 6.25 2.11 -5.97
N HIS A 248 5.26 2.84 -5.47
CA HIS A 248 3.91 2.29 -5.35
C HIS A 248 3.20 2.13 -6.69
N PHE A 249 3.65 2.82 -7.73
CA PHE A 249 2.95 2.92 -9.00
C PHE A 249 3.69 2.18 -10.12
N TYR A 250 5.00 2.34 -10.25
CA TYR A 250 5.76 1.74 -11.37
C TYR A 250 5.86 0.19 -11.28
N PRO A 251 6.22 -0.52 -12.37
CA PRO A 251 6.30 -1.98 -12.45
C PRO A 251 7.14 -2.68 -11.35
N ILE A 252 6.79 -3.92 -11.01
CA ILE A 252 7.54 -4.74 -10.06
C ILE A 252 8.91 -5.15 -10.63
N SER A 253 9.01 -5.37 -11.94
CA SER A 253 10.26 -5.66 -12.66
C SER A 253 11.39 -4.69 -12.29
N ARG A 254 11.05 -3.42 -12.06
CA ARG A 254 11.98 -2.34 -11.69
C ARG A 254 12.35 -2.31 -10.20
N GLN A 255 11.55 -2.90 -9.30
CA GLN A 255 11.79 -2.84 -7.84
C GLN A 255 12.78 -3.91 -7.37
N CYS A 256 12.72 -5.08 -7.99
CA CYS A 256 13.43 -6.28 -7.53
C CYS A 256 14.62 -6.68 -8.39
N GLY A 257 15.09 -5.79 -9.26
CA GLY A 257 16.25 -6.03 -10.14
C GLY A 257 16.09 -7.27 -11.02
N LEU A 258 14.93 -7.42 -11.67
CA LEU A 258 14.53 -8.67 -12.30
C LEU A 258 15.08 -8.81 -13.73
N CYS A 259 15.93 -9.83 -13.90
CA CYS A 259 16.66 -10.15 -15.12
C CYS A 259 17.61 -9.01 -15.57
N ASN A 260 18.59 -8.67 -14.72
CA ASN A 260 19.49 -7.52 -14.91
C ASN A 260 20.93 -7.83 -15.38
N GLU A 261 21.42 -9.09 -15.42
CA GLU A 261 22.73 -9.40 -16.06
C GLU A 261 22.75 -10.70 -16.92
N PRO A 262 23.37 -10.73 -18.13
CA PRO A 262 23.25 -11.83 -19.11
C PRO A 262 24.15 -13.02 -18.79
N GLU A 263 25.24 -12.75 -18.08
CA GLU A 263 26.23 -13.75 -17.69
C GLU A 263 26.12 -14.10 -16.19
N ASN A 264 25.20 -13.44 -15.48
CA ASN A 264 25.01 -13.62 -14.04
C ASN A 264 23.54 -13.44 -13.68
N LEU A 265 22.78 -14.54 -13.77
CA LEU A 265 21.41 -14.70 -13.26
C LEU A 265 21.40 -14.63 -11.71
N SER A 266 22.03 -13.60 -11.15
CA SER A 266 22.54 -13.52 -9.78
C SER A 266 21.44 -13.46 -8.72
N VAL A 267 20.18 -13.29 -9.13
CA VAL A 267 18.99 -13.46 -8.28
C VAL A 267 17.95 -14.30 -9.03
N VAL A 268 18.10 -15.63 -9.00
CA VAL A 268 16.99 -16.54 -9.30
C VAL A 268 16.19 -16.74 -8.04
N TYR A 269 14.98 -16.21 -7.99
CA TYR A 269 14.08 -16.48 -6.88
C TYR A 269 13.73 -17.96 -6.81
N ASP A 270 14.03 -18.59 -5.67
CA ASP A 270 13.56 -19.95 -5.37
C ASP A 270 12.03 -20.00 -5.32
N PHE A 271 11.42 -18.94 -4.79
CA PHE A 271 9.98 -18.84 -4.60
C PHE A 271 9.40 -17.56 -5.23
N ILE A 272 8.44 -17.73 -6.14
CA ILE A 272 7.63 -16.64 -6.67
C ILE A 272 6.22 -16.77 -6.11
N GLY A 273 5.95 -16.01 -5.04
CA GLY A 273 4.65 -15.91 -4.41
C GLY A 273 3.76 -14.90 -5.13
N LYS A 274 2.45 -15.15 -5.14
CA LYS A 274 1.46 -14.21 -5.69
C LYS A 274 0.51 -13.74 -4.59
N THR A 275 0.10 -12.47 -4.63
CA THR A 275 -0.90 -11.92 -3.71
C THR A 275 -2.22 -12.68 -3.80
N GLU A 276 -2.57 -13.19 -4.98
CA GLU A 276 -3.77 -13.99 -5.24
C GLU A 276 -3.74 -15.37 -4.55
N THR A 277 -2.54 -15.89 -4.24
CA THR A 277 -2.32 -17.18 -3.58
C THR A 277 -1.54 -17.04 -2.27
N TYR A 278 -1.49 -15.84 -1.71
CA TYR A 278 -0.59 -15.52 -0.60
C TYR A 278 -0.83 -16.35 0.66
N ALA A 279 -2.11 -16.63 0.97
CA ALA A 279 -2.49 -17.41 2.13
C ALA A 279 -1.95 -18.85 2.11
N THR A 280 -1.60 -19.39 0.93
CA THR A 280 -0.92 -20.68 0.78
C THR A 280 0.58 -20.53 0.54
N ASP A 281 0.97 -19.48 -0.20
CA ASP A 281 2.35 -19.28 -0.61
C ASP A 281 3.25 -18.84 0.56
N ALA A 282 2.82 -17.88 1.37
CA ALA A 282 3.63 -17.38 2.48
C ALA A 282 3.90 -18.46 3.54
N PRO A 283 2.89 -19.22 4.04
CA PRO A 283 3.15 -20.37 4.90
C PRO A 283 4.09 -21.41 4.29
N ALA A 284 3.93 -21.73 3.01
CA ALA A 284 4.77 -22.73 2.34
C ALA A 284 6.24 -22.28 2.23
N ILE A 285 6.48 -20.99 1.93
CA ILE A 285 7.83 -20.41 1.91
C ILE A 285 8.45 -20.48 3.30
N LEU A 286 7.73 -20.04 4.34
CA LEU A 286 8.23 -20.07 5.73
C LEU A 286 8.51 -21.48 6.22
N LYS A 287 7.70 -22.48 5.83
CA LYS A 287 7.96 -23.90 6.12
C LYS A 287 9.23 -24.39 5.44
N ALA A 288 9.43 -24.03 4.17
CA ALA A 288 10.60 -24.45 3.41
C ALA A 288 11.92 -23.91 3.98
N VAL A 289 11.88 -22.83 4.76
CA VAL A 289 13.06 -22.24 5.43
C VAL A 289 13.09 -22.50 6.95
N GLY A 290 12.16 -23.29 7.50
CA GLY A 290 12.14 -23.64 8.93
C GLY A 290 11.68 -22.51 9.86
N LEU A 291 10.97 -21.51 9.35
CA LEU A 291 10.49 -20.35 10.12
C LEU A 291 9.01 -20.44 10.52
N TYR A 292 8.24 -21.35 9.93
CA TYR A 292 6.80 -21.41 10.14
C TYR A 292 6.42 -21.77 11.58
N ASP A 293 7.11 -22.72 12.19
CA ASP A 293 6.78 -23.24 13.53
C ASP A 293 7.09 -22.23 14.67
N ARG A 294 7.71 -21.10 14.33
CA ARG A 294 7.94 -19.96 15.23
C ARG A 294 6.81 -18.94 15.21
N LEU A 295 5.85 -19.07 14.29
CA LEU A 295 4.64 -18.25 14.29
C LEU A 295 3.68 -18.72 15.39
N PRO A 296 2.82 -17.83 15.91
CA PRO A 296 1.92 -18.23 16.98
C PRO A 296 0.87 -19.23 16.46
N HIS A 297 0.35 -20.07 17.35
CA HIS A 297 -0.61 -21.12 17.00
C HIS A 297 -1.89 -20.58 16.36
N ASP A 298 -2.27 -19.33 16.64
CA ASP A 298 -3.43 -18.64 16.09
C ASP A 298 -3.10 -17.81 14.83
N PHE A 299 -1.94 -18.03 14.20
CA PHE A 299 -1.56 -17.37 12.95
C PHE A 299 -2.56 -17.66 11.83
N ASP A 300 -3.53 -16.76 11.69
CA ASP A 300 -4.59 -16.84 10.70
C ASP A 300 -4.52 -15.66 9.73
N LEU A 301 -4.11 -15.95 8.51
CA LEU A 301 -4.18 -14.98 7.41
C LEU A 301 -5.61 -14.75 6.91
N GLY A 302 -6.56 -15.58 7.35
CA GLY A 302 -8.00 -15.63 7.10
C GLY A 302 -8.83 -14.52 7.75
N VAL A 303 -9.67 -14.93 8.69
CA VAL A 303 -10.69 -14.09 9.34
C VAL A 303 -10.03 -13.12 10.31
N ALA A 304 -9.10 -13.61 11.14
CA ALA A 304 -8.45 -12.79 12.17
C ALA A 304 -7.67 -11.63 11.54
N TYR A 305 -6.91 -11.90 10.48
CA TYR A 305 -6.20 -10.87 9.73
C TYR A 305 -7.15 -9.82 9.13
N ARG A 306 -8.27 -10.23 8.50
CA ARG A 306 -9.25 -9.28 7.97
C ARG A 306 -9.84 -8.39 9.06
N GLN A 307 -10.25 -8.99 10.18
CA GLN A 307 -10.76 -8.24 11.32
C GLN A 307 -9.72 -7.23 11.81
N ARG A 308 -8.47 -7.67 12.02
CA ARG A 308 -7.42 -6.77 12.51
C ARG A 308 -7.19 -5.58 11.59
N ASN A 309 -7.14 -5.79 10.28
CA ASN A 309 -6.91 -4.70 9.35
C ASN A 309 -8.08 -3.71 9.31
N MET A 310 -9.32 -4.19 9.51
CA MET A 310 -10.46 -3.32 9.71
C MET A 310 -10.25 -2.46 10.96
N GLU A 311 -9.92 -3.06 12.10
CA GLU A 311 -9.70 -2.34 13.35
C GLU A 311 -8.53 -1.33 13.24
N LEU A 312 -7.44 -1.69 12.56
CA LEU A 312 -6.31 -0.80 12.32
C LEU A 312 -6.69 0.39 11.44
N LEU A 313 -7.48 0.16 10.37
CA LEU A 313 -7.95 1.24 9.50
C LEU A 313 -8.87 2.20 10.27
N VAL A 314 -9.80 1.66 11.06
CA VAL A 314 -10.70 2.47 11.91
C VAL A 314 -9.90 3.25 12.95
N ASN A 315 -9.00 2.60 13.68
CA ASN A 315 -8.16 3.24 14.69
C ASN A 315 -7.31 4.36 14.09
N TYR A 316 -6.64 4.10 12.97
CA TYR A 316 -5.87 5.14 12.28
C TYR A 316 -6.74 6.35 11.92
N THR A 317 -7.92 6.10 11.35
CA THR A 317 -8.81 7.17 10.89
C THR A 317 -9.19 8.09 12.05
N PHE A 318 -9.60 7.54 13.19
CA PHE A 318 -10.01 8.34 14.35
C PHE A 318 -8.85 8.97 15.11
N ARG A 319 -7.72 8.27 15.22
CA ARG A 319 -6.56 8.73 16.03
C ARG A 319 -5.59 9.61 15.26
N ARG A 320 -5.70 9.69 13.92
CA ARG A 320 -4.79 10.47 13.07
C ARG A 320 -5.54 11.49 12.23
N HIS A 321 -6.39 11.00 11.33
CA HIS A 321 -7.03 11.87 10.35
C HIS A 321 -8.07 12.78 11.02
N LEU A 322 -9.01 12.20 11.76
CA LEU A 322 -10.09 12.96 12.40
C LEU A 322 -9.65 13.76 13.63
N SER A 323 -8.46 13.49 14.17
CA SER A 323 -7.89 14.26 15.29
C SER A 323 -7.01 15.43 14.85
N GLU A 324 -6.68 15.52 13.55
CA GLU A 324 -5.77 16.52 13.01
C GLU A 324 -6.57 17.64 12.30
N PRO A 325 -6.57 18.89 12.80
CA PRO A 325 -7.40 19.97 12.26
C PRO A 325 -7.18 20.24 10.76
N LEU A 326 -5.94 20.15 10.27
CA LEU A 326 -5.65 20.34 8.84
C LEU A 326 -6.24 19.22 7.97
N SER A 327 -6.40 18.02 8.52
CA SER A 327 -6.96 16.88 7.79
C SER A 327 -8.48 16.97 7.67
N THR A 328 -9.16 17.46 8.72
CA THR A 328 -10.61 17.65 8.72
C THR A 328 -11.07 18.85 7.89
N MET A 329 -10.17 19.80 7.58
CA MET A 329 -10.42 20.82 6.55
C MET A 329 -10.52 20.25 5.13
N CYS A 330 -9.89 19.10 4.86
CA CYS A 330 -9.80 18.52 3.52
C CYS A 330 -10.94 17.56 3.16
N THR A 331 -11.62 17.01 4.16
CA THR A 331 -12.76 16.11 4.03
C THR A 331 -13.60 16.18 5.31
N SER A 332 -14.93 16.21 5.19
CA SER A 332 -15.81 16.12 6.36
C SER A 332 -15.66 14.77 7.07
N LYS A 333 -16.14 14.67 8.31
CA LYS A 333 -16.12 13.41 9.05
C LYS A 333 -17.05 12.39 8.38
N ALA A 334 -18.22 12.81 7.92
CA ALA A 334 -19.11 11.97 7.11
C ALA A 334 -18.40 11.35 5.89
N GLU A 335 -17.76 12.19 5.07
CA GLU A 335 -17.04 11.73 3.88
C GLU A 335 -15.89 10.77 4.25
N THR A 336 -15.12 11.11 5.29
CA THR A 336 -14.04 10.27 5.81
C THR A 336 -14.53 8.88 6.19
N LEU A 337 -15.64 8.79 6.94
CA LEU A 337 -16.20 7.53 7.40
C LEU A 337 -16.79 6.70 6.24
N VAL A 338 -17.43 7.35 5.27
CA VAL A 338 -17.91 6.69 4.04
C VAL A 338 -16.74 6.11 3.25
N ARG A 339 -15.64 6.86 3.04
CA ARG A 339 -14.44 6.36 2.36
C ARG A 339 -13.87 5.13 3.08
N VAL A 340 -13.78 5.15 4.40
CA VAL A 340 -13.33 3.99 5.19
C VAL A 340 -14.25 2.78 4.98
N TRP A 341 -15.57 2.98 5.00
CA TRP A 341 -16.54 1.93 4.74
C TRP A 341 -16.36 1.32 3.33
N ARG A 342 -16.25 2.17 2.30
CA ARG A 342 -16.00 1.76 0.91
C ARG A 342 -14.69 0.98 0.77
N ILE A 343 -13.62 1.42 1.44
CA ILE A 343 -12.33 0.70 1.43
C ILE A 343 -12.49 -0.72 1.99
N LEU A 344 -13.27 -0.89 3.07
CA LEU A 344 -13.53 -2.20 3.66
C LEU A 344 -14.39 -3.08 2.73
N GLN A 345 -15.34 -2.48 2.00
CA GLN A 345 -16.11 -3.20 0.98
C GLN A 345 -15.24 -3.61 -0.22
N ILE A 346 -14.42 -2.71 -0.79
CA ILE A 346 -13.50 -3.04 -1.90
C ILE A 346 -12.56 -4.19 -1.50
N ARG A 347 -12.07 -4.17 -0.26
CA ARG A 347 -11.16 -5.20 0.27
C ARG A 347 -11.84 -6.54 0.55
N GLY A 348 -13.16 -6.65 0.36
CA GLY A 348 -13.94 -7.85 0.65
C GLY A 348 -13.99 -8.18 2.15
N ILE A 349 -13.88 -7.15 3.00
CA ILE A 349 -14.10 -7.27 4.45
C ILE A 349 -15.59 -7.07 4.76
N PHE A 350 -16.20 -6.10 4.09
CA PHE A 350 -17.64 -5.87 4.15
C PHE A 350 -18.30 -6.31 2.84
N SER A 351 -19.51 -6.83 2.93
CA SER A 351 -20.36 -7.07 1.77
C SER A 351 -20.73 -5.75 1.09
N THR A 352 -20.96 -5.78 -0.23
CA THR A 352 -21.60 -4.66 -0.93
C THR A 352 -23.03 -4.43 -0.45
N SER A 353 -23.69 -5.42 0.17
CA SER A 353 -25.01 -5.26 0.78
C SER A 353 -24.98 -4.53 2.12
N GLU A 354 -23.82 -4.38 2.76
CA GLU A 354 -23.69 -3.61 4.00
C GLU A 354 -23.76 -2.11 3.69
N SER A 355 -24.92 -1.51 3.95
CA SER A 355 -25.13 -0.07 3.81
C SER A 355 -24.33 0.72 4.84
N PHE A 356 -23.82 1.89 4.46
CA PHE A 356 -23.24 2.83 5.41
C PHE A 356 -24.33 3.28 6.40
N PRO A 357 -24.14 3.10 7.72
CA PRO A 357 -25.26 3.16 8.68
C PRO A 357 -25.50 4.55 9.28
N PHE A 358 -24.81 5.59 8.79
CA PHE A 358 -24.92 6.96 9.31
C PHE A 358 -25.36 7.92 8.21
N SER A 359 -26.19 8.91 8.54
CA SER A 359 -26.43 10.06 7.65
C SER A 359 -25.24 11.03 7.69
N ASN A 360 -25.21 12.01 6.78
CA ASN A 360 -24.20 13.08 6.82
C ASN A 360 -24.21 13.81 8.17
N THR A 361 -25.39 14.12 8.71
CA THR A 361 -25.53 14.82 9.99
C THR A 361 -25.12 13.94 11.17
N SER A 362 -25.63 12.70 11.25
CA SER A 362 -25.33 11.83 12.38
C SER A 362 -23.87 11.39 12.41
N ALA A 363 -23.20 11.32 11.25
CA ALA A 363 -21.80 10.92 11.15
C ALA A 363 -20.84 11.90 11.84
N GLU A 364 -21.20 13.17 11.96
CA GLU A 364 -20.38 14.19 12.62
C GLU A 364 -20.23 13.91 14.12
N ASP A 365 -21.22 13.29 14.77
CA ASP A 365 -21.19 12.96 16.20
C ASP A 365 -20.65 11.56 16.51
N VAL A 366 -20.40 10.73 15.49
CA VAL A 366 -19.98 9.33 15.69
C VAL A 366 -18.63 9.25 16.41
N THR A 367 -18.58 8.54 17.52
CA THR A 367 -17.34 8.28 18.26
C THR A 367 -16.56 7.09 17.68
N TYR A 368 -15.27 7.00 18.01
CA TYR A 368 -14.43 5.84 17.67
C TYR A 368 -15.07 4.51 18.13
N GLY A 369 -15.59 4.47 19.36
CA GLY A 369 -16.21 3.27 19.94
C GLY A 369 -17.45 2.83 19.15
N GLN A 370 -18.35 3.78 18.85
CA GLN A 370 -19.55 3.52 18.05
C GLN A 370 -19.20 3.02 16.65
N PHE A 371 -18.28 3.68 15.94
CA PHE A 371 -17.89 3.26 14.59
C PHE A 371 -17.20 1.90 14.57
N LEU A 372 -16.33 1.62 15.55
CA LEU A 372 -15.63 0.33 15.67
C LEU A 372 -16.62 -0.81 15.95
N GLN A 373 -17.55 -0.61 16.88
CA GLN A 373 -18.57 -1.62 17.20
C GLN A 373 -19.47 -1.90 15.99
N THR A 374 -19.89 -0.85 15.29
CA THR A 374 -20.69 -0.94 14.06
C THR A 374 -19.91 -1.69 12.97
N SER A 375 -18.63 -1.38 12.80
CA SER A 375 -17.74 -2.05 11.85
C SER A 375 -17.57 -3.54 12.18
N ARG A 376 -17.39 -3.90 13.46
CA ARG A 376 -17.32 -5.30 13.90
C ARG A 376 -18.62 -6.06 13.63
N ALA A 377 -19.77 -5.42 13.82
CA ALA A 377 -21.07 -6.04 13.53
C ALA A 377 -21.25 -6.29 12.02
N ALA A 378 -20.90 -5.32 11.17
CA ALA A 378 -20.94 -5.46 9.72
C ALA A 378 -19.95 -6.52 9.21
N PHE A 379 -18.74 -6.57 9.78
CA PHE A 379 -17.76 -7.62 9.50
C PHE A 379 -18.34 -9.00 9.78
N LYS A 380 -18.94 -9.20 10.96
CA LYS A 380 -19.51 -10.50 11.37
C LYS A 380 -20.60 -10.96 10.41
N ARG A 381 -21.54 -10.09 10.04
CA ARG A 381 -22.59 -10.40 9.04
C ARG A 381 -22.01 -10.71 7.67
N SER A 382 -20.95 -10.00 7.28
CA SER A 382 -20.30 -10.19 5.99
C SER A 382 -19.56 -11.54 5.86
N LEU A 383 -19.21 -12.22 6.96
CA LEU A 383 -18.45 -13.48 6.92
C LEU A 383 -19.16 -14.60 6.13
N GLU A 384 -20.48 -14.56 6.08
CA GLU A 384 -21.31 -15.56 5.39
C GLU A 384 -21.49 -15.25 3.90
N ASP A 385 -21.16 -14.04 3.47
CA ASP A 385 -21.34 -13.60 2.10
C ASP A 385 -20.26 -14.20 1.17
N ARG A 386 -20.70 -15.05 0.25
CA ARG A 386 -19.84 -15.71 -0.74
C ARG A 386 -19.40 -14.75 -1.87
N SER A 387 -20.10 -13.64 -2.04
CA SER A 387 -19.86 -12.64 -3.08
C SER A 387 -18.74 -11.65 -2.74
N LEU A 388 -18.25 -11.61 -1.49
CA LEU A 388 -17.09 -10.80 -1.07
C LEU A 388 -15.88 -10.94 -2.00
N SER A 389 -15.73 -12.14 -2.56
CA SER A 389 -14.69 -12.49 -3.51
C SER A 389 -14.74 -11.68 -4.83
N GLY A 390 -15.90 -11.15 -5.19
CA GLY A 390 -16.17 -10.35 -6.39
C GLY A 390 -15.94 -8.85 -6.21
N ASN A 391 -15.95 -8.32 -4.99
CA ASN A 391 -15.91 -6.86 -4.72
C ASN A 391 -14.73 -6.16 -5.41
N VAL A 392 -13.53 -6.77 -5.36
CA VAL A 392 -12.35 -6.22 -6.03
C VAL A 392 -12.56 -6.13 -7.54
N ASN A 393 -13.17 -7.16 -8.15
CA ASN A 393 -13.41 -7.17 -9.60
C ASN A 393 -14.46 -6.11 -9.99
N THR A 394 -15.49 -5.90 -9.18
CA THR A 394 -16.45 -4.81 -9.38
C THR A 394 -15.79 -3.44 -9.26
N ALA A 395 -14.99 -3.22 -8.19
CA ALA A 395 -14.26 -1.98 -8.02
C ALA A 395 -13.25 -1.73 -9.15
N MET A 396 -12.61 -2.78 -9.67
CA MET A 396 -11.75 -2.71 -10.85
C MET A 396 -12.52 -2.24 -12.08
N LYS A 397 -13.66 -2.86 -12.40
CA LYS A 397 -14.50 -2.45 -13.54
C LYS A 397 -14.94 -1.00 -13.43
N GLU A 398 -15.43 -0.60 -12.26
CA GLU A 398 -15.85 0.78 -12.00
C GLU A 398 -14.68 1.75 -12.21
N ALA A 399 -13.54 1.51 -11.55
CA ALA A 399 -12.38 2.38 -11.66
C ALA A 399 -11.86 2.48 -13.10
N TYR A 400 -11.62 1.35 -13.78
CA TYR A 400 -11.08 1.34 -15.14
C TYR A 400 -12.07 1.81 -16.20
N SER A 401 -13.38 1.78 -15.93
CA SER A 401 -14.37 2.39 -16.83
C SER A 401 -14.21 3.90 -16.98
N THR A 402 -13.58 4.55 -16.01
CA THR A 402 -13.26 5.98 -16.06
C THR A 402 -11.98 6.30 -16.85
N VAL A 403 -11.19 5.28 -17.21
CA VAL A 403 -9.87 5.45 -17.83
C VAL A 403 -9.98 5.36 -19.37
N PRO A 404 -9.52 6.38 -20.12
CA PRO A 404 -9.51 6.33 -21.58
C PRO A 404 -8.78 5.09 -22.13
N LEU A 405 -9.28 4.54 -23.23
CA LEU A 405 -8.67 3.36 -23.87
C LEU A 405 -7.19 3.55 -24.21
N ALA A 406 -6.81 4.77 -24.62
CA ALA A 406 -5.43 5.11 -24.93
C ALA A 406 -4.50 4.92 -23.73
N ASP A 407 -4.92 5.39 -22.55
CA ASP A 407 -4.16 5.26 -21.30
C ASP A 407 -4.14 3.80 -20.82
N ARG A 408 -5.26 3.07 -20.94
CA ARG A 408 -5.28 1.62 -20.65
C ARG A 408 -4.30 0.83 -21.54
N LYS A 409 -4.26 1.12 -22.85
CA LYS A 409 -3.27 0.54 -23.78
C LYS A 409 -1.84 0.97 -23.43
N ALA A 410 -1.63 2.18 -22.91
CA ALA A 410 -0.31 2.60 -22.43
C ALA A 410 0.12 1.79 -21.19
N LEU A 411 -0.79 1.52 -20.25
CA LEU A 411 -0.51 0.63 -19.12
C LEU A 411 -0.08 -0.77 -19.57
N GLN A 412 -0.69 -1.34 -20.62
CA GLN A 412 -0.24 -2.63 -21.18
C GLN A 412 1.24 -2.61 -21.56
N ARG A 413 1.71 -1.50 -22.16
CA ARG A 413 3.12 -1.33 -22.55
C ARG A 413 4.01 -1.10 -21.32
N ILE A 414 3.61 -0.23 -20.41
CA ILE A 414 4.36 0.10 -19.19
C ILE A 414 4.59 -1.15 -18.33
N PHE A 415 3.57 -2.00 -18.17
CA PHE A 415 3.64 -3.22 -17.36
C PHE A 415 3.92 -4.49 -18.18
N HIS A 416 4.29 -4.36 -19.46
CA HIS A 416 4.50 -5.50 -20.36
C HIS A 416 5.40 -6.57 -19.76
N ARG A 417 6.51 -6.13 -19.15
CA ARG A 417 7.51 -7.01 -18.54
C ARG A 417 6.93 -7.80 -17.36
N ASP A 418 6.13 -7.17 -16.50
CA ASP A 418 5.46 -7.83 -15.37
C ASP A 418 4.45 -8.89 -15.86
N PHE A 419 3.68 -8.60 -16.91
CA PHE A 419 2.73 -9.56 -17.48
C PHE A 419 3.44 -10.84 -17.95
N LEU A 420 4.55 -10.68 -18.68
CA LEU A 420 5.34 -11.79 -19.17
C LEU A 420 6.02 -12.57 -18.04
N LEU A 421 6.78 -11.88 -17.17
CA LEU A 421 7.58 -12.53 -16.12
C LEU A 421 6.73 -13.33 -15.13
N PHE A 422 5.52 -12.86 -14.85
CA PHE A 422 4.69 -13.44 -13.80
C PHE A 422 3.43 -14.12 -14.31
N GLN A 423 3.27 -14.30 -15.62
CA GLN A 423 2.11 -14.97 -16.23
C GLN A 423 0.80 -14.30 -15.79
N TYR A 424 0.73 -12.97 -15.91
CA TYR A 424 -0.52 -12.24 -15.75
C TYR A 424 -1.07 -11.88 -17.14
N PRO A 425 -2.38 -12.04 -17.37
CA PRO A 425 -3.00 -11.62 -18.62
C PRO A 425 -2.91 -10.08 -18.76
N SER A 426 -2.37 -9.61 -19.89
CA SER A 426 -2.32 -8.18 -20.21
C SER A 426 -3.67 -7.64 -20.69
N SER A 427 -4.59 -8.51 -21.13
CA SER A 427 -5.95 -8.15 -21.51
C SER A 427 -6.94 -8.92 -20.64
N VAL A 428 -7.59 -8.21 -19.72
CA VAL A 428 -8.61 -8.77 -18.82
C VAL A 428 -9.95 -8.08 -19.03
N PRO A 429 -11.09 -8.79 -18.98
CA PRO A 429 -12.40 -8.21 -19.24
C PRO A 429 -12.75 -7.00 -18.35
N GLY A 430 -12.23 -6.97 -17.12
CA GLY A 430 -12.45 -5.86 -16.19
C GLY A 430 -11.71 -4.57 -16.53
N VAL A 431 -10.77 -4.61 -17.48
CA VAL A 431 -10.00 -3.44 -17.93
C VAL A 431 -10.19 -3.22 -19.44
N PHE A 432 -10.29 -4.29 -20.23
CA PHE A 432 -10.54 -4.28 -21.67
C PHE A 432 -11.80 -5.11 -21.96
N PRO A 433 -12.99 -4.54 -21.73
CA PRO A 433 -14.21 -5.21 -22.08
C PRO A 433 -14.39 -5.26 -23.61
N GLU A 434 -15.24 -6.17 -24.06
CA GLU A 434 -15.59 -6.30 -25.47
C GLU A 434 -16.22 -5.00 -26.00
N ASN A 435 -15.81 -4.58 -27.20
CA ASN A 435 -16.25 -3.33 -27.84
C ASN A 435 -16.07 -2.07 -26.96
N ASP A 436 -15.17 -2.13 -25.98
CA ASP A 436 -14.91 -1.09 -25.00
C ASP A 436 -16.13 -0.66 -24.15
N ARG A 437 -17.07 -1.58 -23.93
CA ARG A 437 -18.30 -1.33 -23.14
C ARG A 437 -18.25 -2.01 -21.78
N PHE A 438 -18.14 -1.21 -20.71
CA PHE A 438 -18.14 -1.72 -19.35
C PHE A 438 -19.55 -2.10 -18.89
N GLN A 439 -19.72 -3.34 -18.42
CA GLN A 439 -20.89 -3.76 -17.65
C GLN A 439 -20.63 -3.52 -16.17
N LEU A 440 -21.11 -2.38 -15.68
CA LEU A 440 -20.97 -1.98 -14.28
C LEU A 440 -22.05 -2.62 -13.41
N ASP A 441 -21.66 -2.97 -12.19
CA ASP A 441 -22.60 -3.41 -11.17
C ASP A 441 -23.42 -2.23 -10.64
N ARG A 442 -24.59 -2.51 -10.03
CA ARG A 442 -25.44 -1.46 -9.43
C ARG A 442 -24.80 -0.74 -8.26
N PHE A 443 -23.82 -1.38 -7.61
CA PHE A 443 -23.14 -0.85 -6.45
C PHE A 443 -21.88 -0.11 -6.90
N HIS A 444 -21.73 1.13 -6.44
CA HIS A 444 -20.59 1.99 -6.75
C HIS A 444 -19.74 2.23 -5.50
N PHE A 445 -18.43 2.07 -5.63
CA PHE A 445 -17.45 2.22 -4.57
C PHE A 445 -16.86 3.64 -4.50
N PHE A 446 -16.79 4.33 -5.63
CA PHE A 446 -16.12 5.63 -5.77
C PHE A 446 -17.12 6.80 -5.95
N ASP A 447 -18.41 6.55 -5.70
CA ASP A 447 -19.50 7.54 -5.74
C ASP A 447 -19.39 8.65 -4.68
N VAL A 448 -18.41 8.53 -3.76
CA VAL A 448 -18.10 9.53 -2.73
C VAL A 448 -17.67 10.88 -3.33
N PHE A 449 -17.23 10.91 -4.60
CA PHE A 449 -16.85 12.13 -5.31
C PHE A 449 -18.01 12.80 -6.06
N HIS A 450 -19.15 12.12 -6.22
CA HIS A 450 -20.28 12.68 -6.94
C HIS A 450 -21.15 13.55 -6.04
N GLU A 451 -21.67 14.63 -6.62
CA GLU A 451 -22.53 15.61 -5.96
C GLU A 451 -23.76 15.00 -5.30
N ARG A 452 -24.11 13.73 -5.50
CA ARG A 452 -25.16 13.04 -4.72
C ARG A 452 -24.93 13.02 -3.20
N PHE A 453 -23.70 13.19 -2.72
CA PHE A 453 -23.43 13.46 -1.29
C PHE A 453 -23.51 14.95 -0.91
N LYS A 454 -23.44 15.86 -1.88
CA LYS A 454 -23.62 17.33 -1.75
C LYS A 454 -25.06 17.81 -2.03
N GLU A 455 -25.87 17.03 -2.75
CA GLU A 455 -27.23 17.37 -3.21
C GLU A 455 -28.33 16.68 -2.40
N LYS A 456 -28.03 15.64 -1.61
CA LYS A 456 -28.95 15.16 -0.56
C LYS A 456 -29.07 16.13 0.64
N THR A 457 -28.77 17.40 0.40
CA THR A 457 -28.68 18.51 1.37
C THR A 457 -29.62 19.67 1.01
N ALA A 458 -30.58 19.46 0.10
CA ALA A 458 -31.60 20.46 -0.25
C ALA A 458 -33.06 20.00 -0.08
N GLU A 459 -33.33 18.73 0.26
CA GLU A 459 -34.68 18.26 0.57
C GLU A 459 -34.65 17.32 1.79
N LEU A 460 -34.74 17.93 2.97
CA LEU A 460 -35.54 17.51 4.13
C LEU A 460 -35.44 18.54 5.26
#